data_AF-A0A8S3JP77-F1
#
_entry.id   AF-A0A8S3JP77-F1
#
_cell.length_a   1.000
_cell.length_b   1.000
_cell.length_c   1.000
_cell.angle_alpha   90.00
_cell.angle_beta   90.00
_cell.angle_gamma   90.00
#
_symmetry.space_group_name_H-M   'P 1'
#
loop_
_entity.id
_entity.type
_entity.pdbx_description
1 polymer ?
#
loop_
_entity_poly.entity_id
_entity_poly.type
_entity_poly.pdbx_seq_one_letter_code
_entity_poly.pdbx_strand_id
1 'polypeptide(L)'
;MPVESFPQTSSLLKIIINYSTMFEKQDDLLARLDKVFTENEKALLKSFTSSDKHDYTSVLLPIRSVGVQGDARTYSFAAAISSNDENPNWNELFILARMITKACHQINRVVYILGKKILDSEITQVTRTTLTPD
;
A
#
# COMPACT_ATOMS: atom_id res chain seq x y z
N MET A 1 -16.89 12.68 -1.46
CA MET A 1 -15.53 12.89 -0.91
C MET A 1 -14.62 13.33 -2.04
N PRO A 2 -13.70 14.29 -1.83
CA PRO A 2 -12.71 14.62 -2.84
C PRO A 2 -11.86 13.38 -3.15
N VAL A 3 -11.62 13.12 -4.44
CA VAL A 3 -10.77 12.02 -4.88
C VAL A 3 -9.33 12.41 -4.57
N GLU A 4 -8.67 11.70 -3.64
CA GLU A 4 -7.24 11.92 -3.36
C GLU A 4 -6.41 11.72 -4.62
N SER A 5 -5.40 12.57 -4.78
CA SER A 5 -4.53 12.52 -5.94
C SER A 5 -3.57 11.33 -5.85
N PHE A 6 -3.06 10.88 -7.01
CA PHE A 6 -2.07 9.80 -7.07
C PHE A 6 -0.84 10.06 -6.17
N PRO A 7 -0.24 11.26 -6.15
CA PRO A 7 0.86 11.57 -5.24
C PRO A 7 0.49 11.43 -3.77
N GLN A 8 -0.68 11.93 -3.35
CA GLN A 8 -1.14 11.82 -1.96
C GLN A 8 -1.34 10.36 -1.54
N THR A 9 -1.97 9.55 -2.41
CA THR A 9 -2.19 8.12 -2.16
C THR A 9 -0.86 7.36 -2.08
N SER A 10 0.09 7.71 -2.95
CA SER A 10 1.44 7.14 -2.98
C SER A 10 2.21 7.47 -1.69
N SER A 11 2.17 8.72 -1.24
CA SER A 11 2.79 9.14 0.02
C SER A 11 2.18 8.43 1.23
N LEU A 12 0.85 8.33 1.30
CA LEU A 12 0.17 7.64 2.40
C LEU A 12 0.53 6.14 2.44
N LEU A 13 0.59 5.47 1.27
CA LEU A 13 1.04 4.09 1.16
C LEU A 13 2.48 3.91 1.68
N LYS A 14 3.40 4.81 1.29
CA LYS A 14 4.78 4.79 1.76
C LYS A 14 4.88 4.98 3.27
N ILE A 15 4.07 5.86 3.86
CA ILE A 15 4.00 6.07 5.31
C ILE A 15 3.52 4.80 6.02
N ILE A 16 2.48 4.13 5.50
CA ILE A 16 1.98 2.87 6.11
C ILE A 16 3.07 1.81 6.11
N ILE A 17 3.82 1.66 5.01
CA ILE A 17 4.86 0.62 4.88
C ILE A 17 6.12 0.95 5.68
N ASN A 18 6.40 2.25 5.90
CA ASN A 18 7.53 2.71 6.71
C ASN A 18 7.08 3.22 8.09
N TYR A 19 5.96 2.73 8.60
CA TYR A 19 5.33 3.27 9.80
C TYR A 19 6.26 3.25 11.02
N SER A 20 7.04 2.17 11.20
CA SER A 20 7.98 2.03 12.31
C SER A 20 9.05 3.12 12.37
N THR A 21 9.51 3.63 11.21
CA THR A 21 10.56 4.64 11.10
C THR A 21 10.00 6.06 10.99
N MET A 22 8.76 6.22 10.53
CA MET A 22 8.13 7.52 10.31
C MET A 22 7.23 7.99 11.46
N PHE A 23 6.90 7.13 12.43
CA PHE A 23 5.97 7.46 13.53
C PHE A 23 6.37 8.69 14.36
N GLU A 24 7.66 9.02 14.46
CA GLU A 24 8.14 10.18 15.23
C GLU A 24 8.02 11.51 14.50
N LYS A 25 7.73 11.50 13.19
CA LYS A 25 7.57 12.72 12.40
C LYS A 25 6.13 13.23 12.52
N GLN A 26 5.98 14.52 12.78
CA GLN A 26 4.66 15.16 12.77
C GLN A 26 4.23 15.35 11.30
N ASP A 27 3.34 14.48 10.83
CA ASP A 27 2.75 14.51 9.49
C ASP A 27 1.22 14.45 9.60
N ASP A 28 0.50 15.31 8.87
CA ASP A 28 -0.96 15.32 8.83
C ASP A 28 -1.54 13.97 8.37
N LEU A 29 -0.81 13.23 7.52
CA LEU A 29 -1.18 11.90 7.08
C LEU A 29 -1.10 10.86 8.22
N LEU A 30 -0.14 11.00 9.14
CA LEU A 30 -0.06 10.13 10.32
C LEU A 30 -1.23 10.36 11.27
N ALA A 31 -1.62 11.62 11.48
CA ALA A 31 -2.80 11.96 12.28
C ALA A 31 -4.10 11.38 11.70
N ARG A 32 -4.16 11.18 10.38
CA ARG A 32 -5.26 10.46 9.72
C ARG A 32 -5.22 8.96 10.03
N LEU A 33 -4.05 8.33 10.00
CA LEU A 33 -3.89 6.92 10.36
C LEU A 33 -4.28 6.64 11.81
N ASP A 34 -3.95 7.55 12.73
CA ASP A 34 -4.35 7.44 14.14
C ASP A 34 -5.86 7.42 14.35
N LYS A 35 -6.64 8.06 13.46
CA LYS A 35 -8.11 8.04 13.52
C LYS A 35 -8.70 6.76 12.94
N VAL A 36 -7.96 6.07 12.07
CA VAL A 36 -8.44 4.88 11.35
C VAL A 36 -8.06 3.59 12.07
N PHE A 37 -6.88 3.54 12.67
CA PHE A 37 -6.34 2.35 13.33
C PHE A 37 -6.48 2.41 14.85
N THR A 38 -6.85 1.28 15.43
CA THR A 38 -6.82 1.05 16.88
C THR A 38 -5.37 0.93 17.38
N GLU A 39 -5.14 1.10 18.68
CA GLU A 39 -3.80 0.92 19.28
C GLU A 39 -3.18 -0.46 18.98
N ASN A 40 -4.01 -1.50 18.97
CA ASN A 40 -3.55 -2.86 18.63
C ASN A 40 -3.12 -2.96 17.16
N GLU A 41 -3.89 -2.38 16.24
CA GLU A 41 -3.52 -2.33 14.82
C GLU A 41 -2.24 -1.51 14.60
N LYS A 42 -2.07 -0.40 15.33
CA LYS A 42 -0.84 0.41 15.29
C LYS A 42 0.37 -0.36 15.82
N ALA A 43 0.21 -1.13 16.89
CA ALA A 43 1.26 -1.99 17.43
C ALA A 43 1.66 -3.10 16.42
N LEU A 44 0.68 -3.73 15.78
CA LEU A 44 0.91 -4.71 14.72
C LEU A 44 1.61 -4.08 13.51
N LEU A 45 1.13 -2.91 13.05
CA LEU A 45 1.72 -2.18 11.94
C LEU A 45 3.18 -1.81 12.24
N LYS A 46 3.47 -1.33 13.45
CA LYS A 46 4.84 -1.05 13.90
C LYS A 46 5.72 -2.30 13.90
N SER A 47 5.20 -3.45 14.33
CA SER A 47 5.93 -4.72 14.32
C SER A 47 6.20 -5.27 12.93
N PHE A 48 5.24 -5.17 12.00
CA PHE A 48 5.40 -5.70 10.64
C PHE A 48 6.30 -4.82 9.77
N THR A 49 6.37 -3.53 10.07
CA THR A 49 7.16 -2.54 9.32
C THR A 49 8.51 -2.25 9.94
N SER A 50 8.90 -2.97 11.01
CA SER A 50 10.23 -2.87 11.60
C SER A 50 11.30 -3.28 10.59
N SER A 51 12.24 -2.37 10.31
CA SER A 51 13.34 -2.61 9.35
C SER A 51 14.25 -3.78 9.75
N ASP A 52 14.31 -4.13 11.04
CA ASP A 52 15.08 -5.27 11.53
C ASP A 52 14.46 -6.62 11.12
N LYS A 53 13.19 -6.62 10.69
CA LYS A 53 12.42 -7.83 10.42
C LYS A 53 12.22 -8.06 8.92
N HIS A 54 11.87 -7.01 8.20
CA HIS A 54 11.55 -7.07 6.78
C HIS A 54 12.03 -5.83 6.04
N ASP A 55 12.50 -6.03 4.81
CA ASP A 55 12.87 -4.96 3.89
C ASP A 55 11.74 -4.69 2.88
N TYR A 56 10.55 -4.37 3.37
CA TYR A 56 9.40 -4.07 2.51
C TYR A 56 9.53 -2.70 1.83
N THR A 57 9.25 -2.65 0.54
CA THR A 57 8.93 -1.43 -0.19
C THR A 57 7.54 -1.53 -0.79
N SER A 58 7.01 -0.37 -1.17
CA SER A 58 5.72 -0.29 -1.82
C SER A 58 5.68 0.77 -2.90
N VAL A 59 4.91 0.49 -3.95
CA VAL A 59 4.66 1.43 -5.03
C VAL A 59 3.18 1.40 -5.41
N LEU A 60 2.62 2.59 -5.64
CA LEU A 60 1.28 2.72 -6.20
C LEU A 60 1.38 2.47 -7.71
N LEU A 61 0.62 1.51 -8.23
CA LEU A 61 0.67 1.15 -9.64
C LEU A 61 -0.19 2.12 -10.46
N PRO A 62 0.27 2.59 -11.63
CA PRO A 62 -0.47 3.48 -12.52
C PRO A 62 -1.58 2.78 -13.31
N ILE A 63 -2.28 1.83 -12.69
CA ILE A 63 -3.38 1.05 -13.25
C ILE A 63 -4.63 1.14 -12.39
N ARG A 64 -5.80 0.90 -12.99
CA ARG A 64 -7.08 0.85 -12.28
C ARG A 64 -7.55 -0.59 -12.11
N SER A 65 -8.14 -0.87 -10.96
CA SER A 65 -8.77 -2.13 -10.61
C SER A 65 -10.17 -1.90 -10.06
N VAL A 66 -11.09 -2.81 -10.39
CA VAL A 66 -12.43 -2.85 -9.79
C VAL A 66 -12.34 -3.22 -8.32
N GLY A 67 -13.13 -2.54 -7.50
CA GLY A 67 -13.43 -2.85 -6.10
C GLY A 67 -14.91 -2.66 -5.80
N VAL A 68 -15.33 -3.07 -4.60
CA VAL A 68 -16.67 -2.83 -4.07
C VAL A 68 -16.49 -2.20 -2.69
N GLN A 69 -17.00 -0.98 -2.52
CA GLN A 69 -16.95 -0.25 -1.25
C GLN A 69 -18.36 0.19 -0.92
N GLY A 70 -18.98 -0.46 0.08
CA GLY A 70 -20.40 -0.29 0.36
C GLY A 70 -21.26 -0.90 -0.75
N ASP A 71 -22.14 -0.09 -1.31
CA ASP A 71 -23.12 -0.45 -2.35
C ASP A 71 -22.65 -0.13 -3.78
N ALA A 72 -21.55 0.60 -3.93
CA ALA A 72 -21.05 1.04 -5.23
C ALA A 72 -19.82 0.25 -5.70
N ARG A 73 -19.76 0.02 -7.01
CA ARG A 73 -18.54 -0.41 -7.69
C ARG A 73 -17.58 0.78 -7.79
N THR A 74 -16.30 0.55 -7.52
CA THR A 74 -15.24 1.56 -7.63
C THR A 74 -14.15 1.12 -8.59
N TYR A 75 -13.58 2.06 -9.34
CA TYR A 75 -12.39 1.84 -10.17
C TYR A 75 -11.26 2.68 -9.61
N SER A 76 -10.35 2.04 -8.88
CA SER A 76 -9.30 2.73 -8.12
C SER A 76 -7.95 2.04 -8.27
N PHE A 77 -6.91 2.56 -7.61
CA PHE A 77 -5.55 2.09 -7.81
C PHE A 77 -5.32 0.68 -7.25
N ALA A 78 -4.25 0.05 -7.71
CA ALA A 78 -3.65 -1.11 -7.06
C ALA A 78 -2.31 -0.68 -6.43
N ALA A 79 -2.00 -1.22 -5.26
CA ALA A 79 -0.71 -1.04 -4.61
C ALA A 79 0.09 -2.34 -4.71
N ALA A 80 1.39 -2.21 -4.90
CA ALA A 80 2.33 -3.31 -4.85
C ALA A 80 3.19 -3.22 -3.61
N ILE A 81 3.48 -4.38 -3.01
CA ILE A 81 4.49 -4.58 -1.97
C ILE A 81 5.56 -5.51 -2.54
N SER A 82 6.82 -5.27 -2.21
CA SER A 82 7.93 -6.16 -2.55
C SER A 82 8.97 -6.15 -1.43
N SER A 83 9.72 -7.24 -1.26
CA SER A 83 10.93 -7.27 -0.43
C SER A 83 12.00 -8.14 -1.07
N ASN A 84 13.19 -8.13 -0.49
CA ASN A 84 14.27 -9.06 -0.84
C ASN A 84 14.19 -10.38 -0.03
N ASP A 85 13.12 -10.57 0.73
CA ASP A 85 12.97 -11.74 1.59
C ASP A 85 12.75 -12.99 0.72
N GLU A 86 13.56 -14.03 0.90
CA GLU A 86 13.39 -15.29 0.18
C GLU A 86 12.06 -15.98 0.50
N ASN A 87 11.60 -15.84 1.74
CA ASN A 87 10.35 -16.43 2.25
C ASN A 87 9.48 -15.34 2.88
N PRO A 88 8.65 -14.62 2.10
CA PRO A 88 7.80 -13.56 2.63
C PRO A 88 6.77 -14.13 3.62
N ASN A 89 6.53 -13.40 4.71
CA ASN A 89 5.52 -13.80 5.69
C ASN A 89 4.11 -13.46 5.18
N TRP A 90 3.44 -14.43 4.59
CA TRP A 90 2.11 -14.27 3.99
C TRP A 90 1.03 -13.83 4.96
N ASN A 91 1.09 -14.26 6.23
CA ASN A 91 0.10 -13.86 7.23
C ASN A 91 0.23 -12.36 7.54
N GLU A 92 1.46 -11.88 7.68
CA GLU A 92 1.74 -10.46 7.92
C GLU A 92 1.37 -9.61 6.72
N LEU A 93 1.75 -10.04 5.51
CA LEU A 93 1.37 -9.39 4.26
C LEU A 93 -0.15 -9.30 4.08
N PHE A 94 -0.88 -10.35 4.47
CA PHE A 94 -2.35 -10.35 4.39
C PHE A 94 -2.98 -9.33 5.36
N ILE A 95 -2.48 -9.25 6.59
CA ILE A 95 -2.95 -8.26 7.56
C ILE A 95 -2.59 -6.85 7.09
N LEU A 96 -1.37 -6.65 6.59
CA LEU A 96 -0.87 -5.40 6.04
C LEU A 96 -1.70 -4.92 4.85
N ALA A 97 -2.05 -5.83 3.92
CA ALA A 97 -2.95 -5.54 2.81
C ALA A 97 -4.32 -5.04 3.29
N ARG A 98 -4.89 -5.68 4.31
CA ARG A 98 -6.16 -5.23 4.91
C ARG A 98 -6.03 -3.84 5.52
N MET A 99 -4.95 -3.57 6.26
CA MET A 99 -4.70 -2.27 6.87
C MET A 99 -4.57 -1.17 5.80
N ILE A 100 -3.84 -1.42 4.70
CA ILE A 100 -3.72 -0.48 3.57
C ILE A 100 -5.10 -0.15 2.98
N THR A 101 -5.91 -1.16 2.66
CA THR A 101 -7.25 -0.93 2.07
C THR A 101 -8.24 -0.27 3.04
N LYS A 102 -8.02 -0.41 4.36
CA LYS A 102 -8.80 0.27 5.41
C LYS A 102 -8.46 1.77 5.48
N ALA A 103 -7.17 2.12 5.38
CA ALA A 103 -6.70 3.50 5.47
C ALA A 103 -6.80 4.27 4.14
N CYS A 104 -6.61 3.59 3.02
CA CYS A 104 -6.55 4.19 1.68
C CYS A 104 -7.70 3.66 0.81
N HIS A 105 -8.86 4.32 0.84
CA HIS A 105 -10.01 3.90 0.04
C HIS A 105 -9.75 4.00 -1.48
N GLN A 106 -8.71 4.73 -1.90
CA GLN A 106 -8.25 4.82 -3.28
C GLN A 106 -7.41 3.61 -3.72
N ILE A 107 -7.17 2.63 -2.85
CA ILE A 107 -6.50 1.37 -3.17
C ILE A 107 -7.51 0.23 -3.06
N ASN A 108 -7.83 -0.39 -4.19
CA ASN A 108 -8.78 -1.49 -4.27
C ASN A 108 -8.13 -2.86 -4.10
N ARG A 109 -6.84 -2.98 -4.48
CA ARG A 109 -6.08 -4.22 -4.38
C ARG A 109 -4.67 -3.93 -3.90
N VAL A 110 -4.16 -4.85 -3.09
CA VAL A 110 -2.75 -4.91 -2.72
C VAL A 110 -2.20 -6.22 -3.27
N VAL A 111 -1.08 -6.14 -3.98
CA VAL A 111 -0.39 -7.30 -4.57
C VAL A 111 1.02 -7.41 -4.01
N TYR A 112 1.52 -8.63 -3.88
CA TYR A 112 2.94 -8.86 -3.60
C TYR A 112 3.66 -9.19 -4.91
N ILE A 113 4.74 -8.46 -5.21
CA ILE A 113 5.55 -8.68 -6.40
C ILE A 113 6.69 -9.64 -6.03
N LEU A 114 6.70 -10.79 -6.70
CA LEU A 114 7.74 -11.80 -6.55
C LEU A 114 9.03 -11.36 -7.22
N GLY A 115 10.18 -11.73 -6.63
CA GLY A 115 11.50 -11.44 -7.16
C GLY A 115 12.22 -10.36 -6.35
N LYS A 116 13.10 -9.59 -7.02
CA LYS A 116 13.86 -8.53 -6.36
C LYS A 116 12.93 -7.41 -5.91
N LYS A 117 13.27 -6.80 -4.78
CA LYS A 117 12.59 -5.61 -4.27
C LYS A 117 12.59 -4.50 -5.33
N ILE A 118 11.44 -3.84 -5.50
CA ILE A 118 11.32 -2.64 -6.31
C ILE A 118 11.98 -1.48 -5.57
N LEU A 119 12.92 -0.84 -6.25
CA LEU A 119 13.65 0.34 -5.75
C LEU A 119 13.10 1.65 -6.31
N ASP A 120 12.36 1.59 -7.41
CA ASP A 120 11.69 2.74 -8.01
C ASP A 120 10.72 3.35 -7.01
N SER A 121 10.93 4.62 -6.72
CA SER A 121 10.05 5.37 -5.81
C SER A 121 8.67 5.59 -6.42
N GLU A 122 8.57 5.61 -7.75
CA GLU A 122 7.33 5.80 -8.52
C GLU A 122 7.41 5.06 -9.87
N ILE A 123 6.28 4.48 -10.28
CA ILE A 123 6.09 3.94 -11.63
C ILE A 123 5.03 4.79 -12.31
N THR A 124 5.41 5.49 -13.37
CA THR A 124 4.54 6.46 -14.06
C THR A 124 4.11 6.02 -15.46
N GLN A 125 4.69 4.93 -15.96
CA GLN A 125 4.44 4.41 -17.30
C GLN A 125 3.72 3.07 -17.25
N VAL A 126 2.90 2.84 -18.27
CA VAL A 126 2.20 1.57 -18.50
C VAL A 126 2.44 1.19 -19.95
N THR A 127 2.79 -0.07 -20.20
CA THR A 127 2.83 -0.61 -21.56
C THR A 127 1.41 -0.58 -22.13
N ARG A 128 1.23 0.07 -23.28
CA ARG A 128 -0.07 0.13 -23.93
C ARG A 128 -0.51 -1.28 -24.33
N THR A 129 -1.53 -1.79 -23.66
CA THR A 129 -2.08 -3.12 -23.90
C THR A 129 -3.56 -3.01 -24.24
N THR A 130 -3.97 -3.65 -25.33
CA THR A 130 -5.37 -3.76 -25.77
C THR A 130 -5.70 -5.23 -26.02
N LEU A 131 -6.98 -5.56 -26.08
CA LEU A 131 -7.41 -6.91 -26.43
C LEU A 131 -7.20 -7.17 -27.93
N THR A 132 -6.00 -7.60 -28.29
CA THR A 132 -5.61 -8.01 -29.65
C THR A 132 -5.21 -9.48 -29.64
N PRO A 133 -5.46 -10.24 -30.73
CA PRO A 133 -4.84 -11.56 -30.91
C PRO A 133 -3.32 -11.44 -30.84
N ASP A 134 -2.67 -12.44 -30.26
CA ASP A 134 -1.20 -12.56 -30.25
C ASP A 134 -0.63 -12.79 -31.66
#